data_AF-A0A7J9JY97-F1
#
_entry.id   AF-A0A7J9JY97-F1
#
_cell.length_a   1.000
_cell.length_b   1.000
_cell.length_c   1.000
_cell.angle_alpha   90.00
_cell.angle_beta   90.00
_cell.angle_gamma   90.00
#
_symmetry.space_group_name_H-M   'P 1'
#
loop_
_entity.id
_entity.type
_entity.pdbx_description
1 polymer ?
#
loop_
_entity_poly.entity_id
_entity_poly.type
_entity_poly.pdbx_seq_one_letter_code
_entity_poly.pdbx_strand_id
1 'polypeptide(L)' 'AWVVLEGLKLAWDQGFRKVELESDDALLIEAIQNGLVAVSNVDEVKMIHNYCSKAWQVKFRHIQ' A
#
# COMPACT_ATOMS: atom_id res chain seq x y z
N ALA A 1 7.31 -5.02 1.11
CA ALA A 1 6.06 -4.26 1.27
C ALA A 1 5.88 -3.72 2.72
N TRP A 2 6.69 -4.18 3.69
CA TRP A 2 6.68 -3.73 5.08
C TRP A 2 6.65 -2.20 5.28
N VAL A 3 7.54 -1.45 4.62
CA VAL A 3 7.60 0.03 4.76
C VAL A 3 6.29 0.68 4.35
N VAL A 4 5.66 0.20 3.26
CA VAL A 4 4.35 0.67 2.81
C VAL A 4 3.27 0.37 3.87
N LEU A 5 3.27 -0.84 4.43
CA LEU A 5 2.33 -1.22 5.48
C LEU A 5 2.45 -0.34 6.73
N GLU A 6 3.67 -0.12 7.24
CA GLU A 6 3.91 0.73 8.39
C GLU A 6 3.53 2.20 8.12
N GLY A 7 3.82 2.70 6.92
CA GLY A 7 3.38 4.05 6.50
C GLY A 7 1.86 4.19 6.50
N LEU A 8 1.13 3.19 5.99
CA LEU A 8 -0.34 3.20 5.99
C LEU A 8 -0.93 3.10 7.41
N LYS A 9 -0.33 2.30 8.29
CA LYS A 9 -0.71 2.24 9.71
C LYS A 9 -0.57 3.61 10.37
N LEU A 10 0.60 4.22 10.24
CA LEU A 10 0.90 5.53 10.82
C LEU A 10 -0.08 6.60 10.31
N ALA A 11 -0.31 6.65 8.99
CA ALA A 11 -1.20 7.64 8.41
C ALA A 11 -2.65 7.48 8.88
N TRP A 12 -3.12 6.24 9.00
CA TRP A 12 -4.45 5.95 9.54
C TRP A 12 -4.59 6.39 11.00
N ASP A 13 -3.59 6.08 11.82
CA ASP A 13 -3.57 6.40 13.26
C ASP A 13 -3.48 7.91 13.51
N GLN A 14 -2.82 8.64 12.62
CA GLN A 14 -2.79 10.11 12.63
C GLN A 14 -4.10 10.75 12.12
N GLY A 15 -5.06 9.95 11.66
CA GLY A 15 -6.37 10.44 11.24
C GLY A 15 -6.43 10.94 9.80
N PHE A 16 -5.40 10.70 8.97
CA PHE A 16 -5.49 11.03 7.55
C PHE A 16 -6.59 10.21 6.87
N ARG A 17 -7.28 10.86 5.92
CA ARG A 17 -8.38 10.26 5.15
C ARG A 17 -8.15 10.32 3.64
N LYS A 18 -7.06 10.95 3.21
CA LYS A 18 -6.58 10.97 1.83
C LYS A 18 -5.06 10.80 1.87
N VAL A 19 -4.56 9.74 1.26
CA VAL A 19 -3.14 9.40 1.23
C VAL A 19 -2.75 9.07 -0.20
N GLU A 20 -1.61 9.59 -0.63
CA GLU A 20 -0.94 9.21 -1.86
C GLU A 20 0.39 8.58 -1.47
N LEU A 21 0.61 7.36 -1.95
CA LEU A 21 1.84 6.62 -1.73
C LEU A 21 2.61 6.54 -3.04
N GLU A 22 3.81 7.09 -3.02
CA GLU A 22 4.76 7.04 -4.14
C GLU A 22 5.86 6.03 -3.82
N SER A 23 6.23 5.22 -4.80
CA SER A 23 7.31 4.23 -4.70
C SER A 23 8.05 4.14 -6.02
N ASP A 24 9.37 3.96 -5.97
CA ASP A 24 10.21 3.67 -7.14
C ASP A 24 10.22 2.18 -7.51
N ASP A 25 9.79 1.32 -6.58
CA ASP A 25 9.57 -0.11 -6.80
C ASP A 25 8.29 -0.38 -7.62
N ALA A 26 8.46 -0.53 -8.94
CA ALA A 26 7.38 -0.83 -9.87
C ALA A 26 6.68 -2.17 -9.59
N LEU A 27 7.43 -3.20 -9.17
CA LEU A 27 6.88 -4.53 -8.90
C LEU A 27 5.99 -4.52 -7.67
N LEU A 28 6.36 -3.74 -6.65
CA LEU A 28 5.54 -3.54 -5.47
C LEU A 28 4.21 -2.84 -5.80
N ILE A 29 4.26 -1.77 -6.59
CA ILE A 29 3.05 -1.05 -7.02
C ILE A 29 2.13 -1.97 -7.84
N GLU A 30 2.70 -2.73 -8.78
CA GLU A 30 1.95 -3.70 -9.58
C GLU A 30 1.32 -4.80 -8.70
N ALA A 31 2.06 -5.33 -7.72
CA ALA A 31 1.54 -6.34 -6.80
C ALA A 31 0.38 -5.83 -5.95
N ILE A 32 0.44 -4.58 -5.46
CA ILE A 32 -0.65 -3.95 -4.69
C ILE A 32 -1.85 -3.64 -5.58
N GLN A 33 -1.66 -3.21 -6.82
CA GLN A 33 -2.76 -2.80 -7.70
C GLN A 33 -3.47 -4.00 -8.35
N ASN A 34 -2.71 -4.97 -8.84
CA ASN A 34 -3.24 -6.08 -9.62
C ASN A 34 -3.40 -7.36 -8.81
N GLY A 35 -2.97 -7.38 -7.55
CA GLY A 35 -3.01 -8.57 -6.70
C GLY A 35 -2.13 -9.71 -7.23
N LEU A 36 -1.15 -9.40 -8.08
CA LEU A 36 -0.24 -10.40 -8.64
C LEU A 36 0.75 -10.85 -7.56
N VAL A 37 0.46 -12.04 -7.01
CA VAL A 37 1.19 -12.71 -5.92
C VAL A 37 2.48 -13.37 -6.42
N ALA A 38 3.28 -12.69 -7.24
CA ALA A 38 4.62 -13.16 -7.60
C ALA A 38 5.67 -12.80 -6.53
N VAL A 39 5.30 -11.99 -5.54
CA VAL A 39 6.22 -11.43 -4.54
C VAL A 39 6.21 -12.27 -3.27
N SER A 40 7.38 -12.49 -2.67
CA SER A 40 7.66 -13.26 -1.45
C SER A 40 6.91 -12.82 -0.18
N ASN A 41 6.13 -11.75 -0.20
CA ASN A 41 5.46 -11.16 0.97
C ASN A 41 3.92 -11.03 0.80
N VAL A 42 3.28 -12.16 0.51
CA VAL A 42 1.81 -12.27 0.34
C VAL A 42 1.03 -11.68 1.52
N ASP A 43 1.50 -11.89 2.75
CA ASP A 43 0.79 -11.45 3.96
C ASP A 43 0.80 -9.92 4.12
N GLU A 44 1.93 -9.26 3.81
CA GLU A 44 2.01 -7.80 3.85
C GLU A 44 1.08 -7.16 2.81
N VAL A 45 1.03 -7.73 1.59
CA VAL A 45 0.15 -7.24 0.53
C VAL A 45 -1.32 -7.39 0.95
N LYS A 46 -1.71 -8.53 1.53
CA LYS A 46 -3.06 -8.70 2.11
C LYS A 46 -3.37 -7.65 3.18
N MET A 47 -2.43 -7.36 4.08
CA MET A 47 -2.62 -6.33 5.10
C MET A 47 -2.76 -4.94 4.50
N ILE A 48 -2.00 -4.62 3.45
CA ILE A 48 -2.13 -3.36 2.70
C ILE A 48 -3.54 -3.26 2.10
N HIS A 49 -4.05 -4.31 1.46
CA HIS A 49 -5.42 -4.33 0.93
C HIS A 49 -6.47 -4.11 2.03
N ASN A 50 -6.32 -4.74 3.20
CA ASN A 50 -7.20 -4.54 4.35
C ASN A 50 -7.17 -3.09 4.85
N TYR A 51 -6.03 -2.41 4.75
CA TYR A 51 -5.94 -0.98 5.04
C TYR A 51 -6.65 -0.17 3.97
N CYS A 52 -6.45 -0.46 2.69
CA CYS A 52 -7.12 0.23 1.58
C CYS A 52 -8.64 0.13 1.63
N SER A 53 -9.21 -0.90 2.25
CA SER A 53 -10.67 -1.05 2.40
C SER A 53 -11.28 -0.24 3.56
N LYS A 54 -10.48 0.49 4.34
CA LYS A 54 -10.98 1.37 5.41
C LYS A 54 -11.66 2.62 4.83
N ALA A 55 -12.28 3.42 5.70
CA ALA A 55 -12.96 4.66 5.34
C ALA A 55 -11.98 5.83 5.05
N TRP A 56 -11.18 5.70 4.01
CA TRP A 56 -10.25 6.70 3.49
C TRP A 56 -9.95 6.47 2.00
N GLN A 57 -9.35 7.45 1.34
CA GLN A 57 -8.92 7.34 -0.05
C GLN A 57 -7.41 7.13 -0.09
N VAL A 58 -6.98 6.03 -0.71
CA VAL A 58 -5.56 5.73 -0.91
C VAL A 58 -5.28 5.65 -2.40
N LYS A 59 -4.24 6.34 -2.86
CA LYS A 59 -3.72 6.24 -4.23
C LYS A 59 -2.30 5.72 -4.20
N PHE A 60 -1.98 4.86 -5.14
CA PHE A 60 -0.64 4.32 -5.34
C PHE A 60 -0.09 4.83 -6.66
N ARG A 61 1.16 5.31 -6.64
CA ARG A 61 1.84 5.85 -7.81
C ARG A 61 3.27 5.33 -7.87
N HIS A 62 3.67 4.86 -9.05
CA HIS A 62 5.06 4.59 -9.35
C HIS A 62 5.77 5.89 -9.77
N ILE A 63 6.98 6.13 -9.25
CA ILE A 63 7.84 7.27 -9.60
C ILE A 63 9.21 6.76 -10.09
N GLN A 64 9.83 7.49 -11.03
CA GLN A 64 11.16 7.17 -11.60
C GLN A 64 12.22 8.15 -11.14
#